data_AF-A0A6A4PI34-F1
#
_entry.id   AF-A0A6A4PI34-F1
#
_cell.length_a   1.000
_cell.length_b   1.000
_cell.length_c   1.000
_cell.angle_alpha   90.00
_cell.angle_beta   90.00
_cell.angle_gamma   90.00
#
_symmetry.space_group_name_H-M   'P 1'
#
loop_
_entity.id
_entity.type
_entity.pdbx_description
1 polymer ?
#
loop_
_entity_poly.entity_id
_entity_poly.type
_entity_poly.pdbx_seq_one_letter_code
_entity_poly.pdbx_strand_id
1 'polypeptide(L)'
;MGFIQDDASLVEQALLQDEDRKQYTGDGSVDFKGRPVLKHNTGNWKACSFILGSECCERLAGYGIGINLVTYLTHKLHEGNVSAARTVSTWTGTYFITPLIGAVLADAYWGRYWTIAGFSIIYFIGMCTLTLFASIPGLNPVECSGSICPPATPTQYVVFFLGLYMIALGTGGIKACASSFGADQFDDTDSQERIKKGSFFNWFFFFINIGALVSITVIVWIQENAGWGLGFGIPTLFMGLAIGSFFLGTPLYRFQKPGGSPITRICQVVVASVRKRDLVVPEDSSLLYETLILEGTRKLEHTEELR
;
A
#
# COMPACT_ATOMS: atom_id res chain seq x y z
N MET A 1 19.92 50.65 -32.55
CA MET A 1 18.55 50.10 -32.60
C MET A 1 18.49 48.57 -32.46
N GLY A 2 19.63 47.85 -32.38
CA GLY A 2 19.64 46.37 -32.25
C GLY A 2 19.54 45.80 -30.83
N PHE A 3 19.91 46.54 -29.78
CA PHE A 3 19.95 46.01 -28.41
C PHE A 3 18.57 45.80 -27.75
N ILE A 4 17.53 46.52 -28.16
CA ILE A 4 16.18 46.43 -27.55
C ILE A 4 15.40 45.21 -28.09
N GLN A 5 15.73 44.76 -29.31
CA GLN A 5 15.05 43.64 -29.96
C GLN A 5 15.48 42.29 -29.35
N ASP A 6 16.74 42.16 -28.95
CA ASP A 6 17.29 40.93 -28.36
C ASP A 6 16.76 40.69 -26.94
N ASP A 7 16.66 41.74 -26.10
CA ASP A 7 16.08 41.63 -24.74
C ASP A 7 14.60 41.26 -24.75
N ALA A 8 13.81 41.78 -25.70
CA ALA A 8 12.41 41.42 -25.85
C ALA A 8 12.25 39.92 -26.22
N SER A 9 13.12 39.41 -27.09
CA SER A 9 13.11 38.00 -27.49
C SER A 9 13.50 37.05 -26.35
N LEU A 10 14.45 37.46 -25.50
CA LEU A 10 14.87 36.69 -24.31
C LEU A 10 13.78 36.67 -23.23
N VAL A 11 13.09 37.79 -23.02
CA VAL A 11 11.95 37.87 -22.10
C VAL A 11 10.78 37.03 -22.61
N GLU A 12 10.48 37.07 -23.91
CA GLU A 12 9.42 36.27 -24.51
C GLU A 12 9.74 34.76 -24.45
N GLN A 13 11.00 34.37 -24.70
CA GLN A 13 11.45 32.98 -24.51
C GLN A 13 11.40 32.54 -23.04
N ALA A 14 11.75 33.42 -22.10
CA ALA A 14 11.68 33.14 -20.66
C ALA A 14 10.22 33.01 -20.19
N LEU A 15 9.30 33.84 -20.71
CA LEU A 15 7.87 33.75 -20.42
C LEU A 15 7.24 32.50 -21.02
N LEU A 16 7.62 32.11 -22.24
CA LEU A 16 7.18 30.86 -22.85
C LEU A 16 7.72 29.64 -22.09
N GLN A 17 8.99 29.67 -21.64
CA GLN A 17 9.53 28.64 -20.76
C GLN A 17 8.80 28.59 -19.41
N ASP A 18 8.40 29.71 -18.84
CA ASP A 18 7.66 29.78 -17.56
C ASP A 18 6.20 29.29 -17.71
N GLU A 19 5.55 29.61 -18.83
CA GLU A 19 4.23 29.08 -19.22
C GLU A 19 4.29 27.57 -19.45
N ASP A 20 5.28 27.06 -20.19
CA ASP A 20 5.50 25.63 -20.37
C ASP A 20 5.78 24.96 -19.02
N ARG A 21 6.58 25.57 -18.14
CA ARG A 21 6.86 25.02 -16.80
C ARG A 21 5.63 24.94 -15.90
N LYS A 22 4.65 25.84 -16.07
CA LYS A 22 3.36 25.80 -15.34
C LYS A 22 2.41 24.71 -15.84
N GLN A 23 2.55 24.27 -17.09
CA GLN A 23 1.72 23.20 -17.64
C GLN A 23 2.11 21.81 -17.13
N TYR A 24 3.39 21.61 -16.82
CA TYR A 24 3.90 20.37 -16.23
C TYR A 24 3.92 20.44 -14.70
N THR A 25 3.95 19.28 -14.04
CA THR A 25 4.09 19.20 -12.59
C THR A 25 5.51 19.58 -12.14
N GLY A 26 5.62 20.38 -11.08
CA GLY A 26 6.90 20.88 -10.56
C GLY A 26 7.64 19.90 -9.64
N ASP A 27 6.98 18.81 -9.23
CA ASP A 27 7.43 17.84 -8.25
C ASP A 27 8.24 16.65 -8.83
N GLY A 28 8.54 16.67 -10.13
CA GLY A 28 9.26 15.59 -10.81
C GLY A 28 8.41 14.35 -11.12
N SER A 29 7.08 14.43 -10.99
CA SER A 29 6.16 13.37 -11.39
C SER A 29 6.32 13.01 -12.87
N VAL A 30 6.18 11.72 -13.18
CA VAL A 30 6.24 11.18 -14.55
C VAL A 30 4.99 10.38 -14.90
N ASP A 31 4.76 10.17 -16.19
CA ASP A 31 3.72 9.30 -16.72
C ASP A 31 4.19 7.83 -16.71
N PHE A 32 3.31 6.90 -17.11
CA PHE A 32 3.66 5.48 -17.20
C PHE A 32 4.84 5.20 -18.15
N LYS A 33 5.15 6.10 -19.09
CA LYS A 33 6.27 6.01 -20.03
C LYS A 33 7.51 6.77 -19.56
N GLY A 34 7.52 7.33 -18.35
CA GLY A 34 8.62 8.08 -17.78
C GLY A 34 8.77 9.53 -18.29
N ARG A 35 7.75 10.07 -18.96
CA ARG A 35 7.74 11.44 -19.49
C ARG A 35 7.14 12.41 -18.47
N PRO A 36 7.52 13.70 -18.47
CA PRO A 36 6.89 14.72 -17.62
C PRO A 36 5.38 14.78 -17.84
N VAL A 37 4.60 14.90 -16.75
CA VAL A 37 3.13 14.89 -16.82
C VAL A 37 2.54 16.29 -16.89
N LEU A 38 1.55 16.45 -17.77
CA LEU A 38 0.70 17.63 -17.85
C LEU A 38 -0.25 17.64 -16.65
N LYS A 39 -0.27 18.77 -15.94
CA LYS A 39 -1.03 18.97 -14.71
C LYS A 39 -2.55 18.89 -14.90
N HIS A 40 -3.06 19.41 -16.02
CA HIS A 40 -4.50 19.41 -16.32
C HIS A 40 -5.08 18.02 -16.64
N ASN A 41 -4.29 17.12 -17.23
CA ASN A 41 -4.79 15.85 -17.76
C ASN A 41 -4.57 14.64 -16.84
N THR A 42 -3.68 14.77 -15.84
CA THR A 42 -3.25 13.65 -14.99
C THR A 42 -3.44 13.98 -13.51
N GLY A 43 -3.53 12.94 -12.68
CA GLY A 43 -3.63 13.04 -11.23
C GLY A 43 -4.97 13.60 -10.74
N ASN A 44 -4.89 14.33 -9.63
CA ASN A 44 -6.02 14.99 -8.98
C ASN A 44 -7.16 14.02 -8.63
N TRP A 45 -8.36 14.54 -8.43
CA TRP A 45 -9.55 13.76 -8.05
C TRP A 45 -9.91 12.65 -9.05
N LYS A 46 -9.62 12.80 -10.35
CA LYS A 46 -9.90 11.78 -11.36
C LYS A 46 -9.14 10.48 -11.08
N ALA A 47 -7.84 10.58 -10.82
CA ALA A 47 -7.01 9.46 -10.41
C ALA A 47 -7.40 8.96 -9.01
N CYS A 48 -7.64 9.87 -8.07
CA CYS A 48 -7.92 9.52 -6.68
C CYS A 48 -9.20 8.69 -6.52
N SER A 49 -10.24 8.89 -7.34
CA SER A 49 -11.46 8.08 -7.27
C SER A 49 -11.21 6.58 -7.39
N PHE A 50 -10.28 6.17 -8.28
CA PHE A 50 -9.90 4.76 -8.42
C PHE A 50 -9.14 4.24 -7.20
N ILE A 51 -8.23 5.06 -6.65
CA ILE A 51 -7.43 4.70 -5.48
C ILE A 51 -8.33 4.57 -4.22
N LEU A 52 -9.24 5.52 -4.03
CA LEU A 52 -10.20 5.52 -2.92
C LEU A 52 -11.14 4.32 -2.98
N GLY A 53 -11.67 4.00 -4.17
CA GLY A 53 -12.50 2.82 -4.38
C GLY A 53 -11.75 1.53 -4.08
N SER A 54 -10.48 1.44 -4.52
CA SER A 54 -9.63 0.29 -4.23
C SER A 54 -9.33 0.13 -2.74
N GLU A 55 -9.03 1.22 -2.04
CA GLU A 55 -8.78 1.17 -0.58
C GLU A 55 -10.04 0.75 0.18
N CYS A 56 -11.21 1.26 -0.22
CA CYS A 56 -12.49 0.86 0.37
C CYS A 56 -12.73 -0.65 0.23
N CYS A 57 -12.50 -1.21 -0.97
CA CYS A 57 -12.68 -2.64 -1.23
C CYS A 57 -11.66 -3.50 -0.48
N GLU A 58 -10.40 -3.07 -0.41
CA GLU A 58 -9.38 -3.77 0.37
C GLU A 58 -9.73 -3.77 1.86
N ARG A 59 -10.20 -2.64 2.42
CA ARG A 59 -10.67 -2.58 3.80
C ARG A 59 -11.83 -3.50 4.06
N LEU A 60 -12.82 -3.49 3.16
CA LEU A 60 -13.99 -4.35 3.28
C LEU A 60 -13.56 -5.83 3.33
N ALA A 61 -12.66 -6.24 2.44
CA ALA A 61 -12.17 -7.60 2.37
C ALA A 61 -11.27 -8.00 3.56
N GLY A 62 -10.31 -7.15 3.94
CA GLY A 62 -9.39 -7.41 5.03
C GLY A 62 -10.11 -7.58 6.37
N TYR A 63 -11.05 -6.69 6.69
CA TYR A 63 -11.86 -6.82 7.90
C TYR A 63 -12.81 -8.01 7.84
N GLY A 64 -13.34 -8.33 6.65
CA GLY A 64 -14.34 -9.39 6.50
C GLY A 64 -13.75 -10.75 6.75
N ILE A 65 -12.49 -10.93 6.34
CA ILE A 65 -11.73 -12.14 6.62
C ILE A 65 -11.24 -12.14 8.07
N GLY A 66 -10.66 -11.03 8.54
CA GLY A 66 -9.97 -11.00 9.82
C GLY A 66 -10.86 -11.06 11.06
N ILE A 67 -12.00 -10.35 11.05
CA ILE A 67 -12.81 -10.19 12.27
C ILE A 67 -13.55 -11.46 12.66
N ASN A 68 -14.06 -12.21 11.68
CA ASN A 68 -14.79 -13.44 11.95
C ASN A 68 -13.91 -14.70 11.80
N LEU A 69 -12.59 -14.53 11.73
CA LEU A 69 -11.65 -15.64 11.50
C LEU A 69 -11.64 -16.65 12.65
N VAL A 70 -11.77 -16.19 13.89
CA VAL A 70 -11.83 -17.08 15.07
C VAL A 70 -13.02 -18.02 14.94
N THR A 71 -14.19 -17.48 14.63
CA THR A 71 -15.43 -18.24 14.41
C THR A 71 -15.27 -19.25 13.28
N TYR A 72 -14.60 -18.87 12.19
CA TYR A 72 -14.32 -19.81 11.09
C TYR A 72 -13.45 -20.99 11.54
N LEU A 73 -12.36 -20.70 12.26
CA LEU A 73 -11.43 -21.72 12.76
C LEU A 73 -12.11 -22.67 13.75
N THR A 74 -12.94 -22.15 14.65
CA THR A 74 -13.62 -22.97 15.67
C THR A 74 -14.79 -23.77 15.08
N HIS A 75 -15.63 -23.15 14.25
CA HIS A 75 -16.85 -23.79 13.75
C HIS A 75 -16.66 -24.62 12.47
N LYS A 76 -15.67 -24.30 11.61
CA LYS A 76 -15.45 -25.02 10.35
C LYS A 76 -14.19 -25.87 10.35
N LEU A 77 -13.10 -25.41 10.96
CA LEU A 77 -11.88 -26.21 11.08
C LEU A 77 -11.81 -27.03 12.38
N HIS A 78 -12.81 -26.87 13.26
CA HIS A 78 -12.92 -27.57 14.54
C HIS A 78 -11.70 -27.39 15.45
N GLU A 79 -11.02 -26.23 15.36
CA GLU A 79 -9.96 -25.87 16.28
C GLU A 79 -10.52 -25.50 17.65
N GLY A 80 -9.77 -25.84 18.71
CA GLY A 80 -10.10 -25.34 20.05
C GLY A 80 -9.92 -23.82 20.15
N ASN A 81 -10.78 -23.14 20.92
CA ASN A 81 -10.79 -21.67 21.06
C ASN A 81 -9.41 -21.06 21.35
N VAL A 82 -8.59 -21.72 22.19
CA VAL A 82 -7.24 -21.24 22.53
C VAL A 82 -6.29 -21.33 21.32
N SER A 83 -6.39 -22.39 20.52
CA SER A 83 -5.61 -22.55 19.29
C SER A 83 -6.02 -21.51 18.26
N ALA A 84 -7.33 -21.40 18.00
CA ALA A 84 -7.88 -20.45 17.05
C ALA A 84 -7.46 -19.01 17.39
N ALA A 85 -7.59 -18.59 18.66
CA ALA A 85 -7.17 -17.27 19.10
C ALA A 85 -5.67 -17.01 18.86
N ARG A 86 -4.80 -17.98 19.18
CA ARG A 86 -3.36 -17.88 18.92
C ARG A 86 -3.07 -17.74 17.43
N THR A 87 -3.73 -18.53 16.59
CA THR A 87 -3.60 -18.49 15.14
C THR A 87 -3.99 -17.11 14.59
N VAL A 88 -5.15 -16.58 15.01
CA VAL A 88 -5.60 -15.25 14.58
C VAL A 88 -4.66 -14.14 15.05
N SER A 89 -4.17 -14.19 16.30
CA SER A 89 -3.19 -13.21 16.79
C SER A 89 -1.87 -13.27 16.01
N THR A 90 -1.40 -14.48 15.67
CA THR A 90 -0.17 -14.67 14.88
C THR A 90 -0.33 -14.13 13.46
N TRP A 91 -1.47 -14.43 12.83
CA TRP A 91 -1.81 -13.89 11.51
C TRP A 91 -1.93 -12.36 11.55
N THR A 92 -2.59 -11.80 12.55
CA THR A 92 -2.73 -10.36 12.75
C THR A 92 -1.36 -9.69 12.93
N GLY A 93 -0.46 -10.28 13.71
CA GLY A 93 0.91 -9.81 13.85
C GLY A 93 1.65 -9.81 12.51
N THR A 94 1.53 -10.89 11.74
CA THR A 94 2.13 -11.00 10.39
C THR A 94 1.58 -9.91 9.46
N TYR A 95 0.27 -9.70 9.49
CA TYR A 95 -0.45 -8.69 8.71
C TYR A 95 0.01 -7.24 8.99
N PHE A 96 0.51 -6.95 10.19
CA PHE A 96 1.11 -5.65 10.53
C PHE A 96 2.62 -5.56 10.28
N ILE A 97 3.32 -6.68 10.11
CA ILE A 97 4.75 -6.71 9.80
C ILE A 97 4.99 -6.67 8.28
N THR A 98 4.14 -7.32 7.49
CA THR A 98 4.27 -7.39 6.02
C THR A 98 4.34 -6.02 5.32
N PRO A 99 3.75 -4.90 5.80
CA PRO A 99 3.96 -3.59 5.20
C PRO A 99 5.42 -3.14 5.16
N LEU A 100 6.27 -3.59 6.09
CA LEU A 100 7.70 -3.28 6.06
C LEU A 100 8.37 -3.86 4.80
N ILE A 101 7.98 -5.08 4.41
CA ILE A 101 8.48 -5.74 3.20
C ILE A 101 8.00 -4.97 1.97
N GLY A 102 6.71 -4.60 1.95
CA GLY A 102 6.11 -3.80 0.88
C GLY A 102 6.81 -2.46 0.69
N ALA A 103 7.07 -1.74 1.79
CA ALA A 103 7.76 -0.45 1.77
C ALA A 103 9.18 -0.55 1.21
N VAL A 104 9.97 -1.55 1.64
CA VAL A 104 11.33 -1.76 1.11
C VAL A 104 11.29 -2.03 -0.39
N LEU A 105 10.39 -2.89 -0.87
CA LEU A 105 10.27 -3.20 -2.29
C LEU A 105 9.85 -1.99 -3.13
N ALA A 106 8.89 -1.20 -2.62
CA ALA A 106 8.43 0.00 -3.29
C ALA A 106 9.50 1.08 -3.38
N ASP A 107 10.21 1.34 -2.27
CA ASP A 107 11.16 2.45 -2.19
C ASP A 107 12.51 2.11 -2.84
N ALA A 108 12.92 0.84 -2.85
CA ALA A 108 14.24 0.43 -3.36
C ALA A 108 14.24 -0.10 -4.80
N TYR A 109 13.16 -0.77 -5.26
CA TYR A 109 13.22 -1.54 -6.51
C TYR A 109 12.11 -1.20 -7.50
N TRP A 110 10.85 -1.39 -7.12
CA TRP A 110 9.74 -1.45 -8.07
C TRP A 110 8.98 -0.14 -8.23
N GLY A 111 9.04 0.74 -7.23
CA GLY A 111 8.14 1.88 -7.13
C GLY A 111 6.77 1.51 -6.53
N ARG A 112 6.05 2.53 -6.09
CA ARG A 112 4.78 2.38 -5.35
C ARG A 112 3.70 1.70 -6.18
N TYR A 113 3.51 2.11 -7.43
CA TYR A 113 2.48 1.53 -8.31
C TYR A 113 2.68 0.04 -8.57
N TRP A 114 3.88 -0.38 -8.99
CA TRP A 114 4.15 -1.79 -9.28
C TRP A 114 4.09 -2.66 -8.03
N THR A 115 4.44 -2.10 -6.87
CA THR A 115 4.27 -2.78 -5.58
C THR A 115 2.79 -2.99 -5.29
N ILE A 116 1.94 -1.96 -5.39
CA ILE A 116 0.49 -2.11 -5.21
C ILE A 116 -0.08 -3.13 -6.21
N ALA A 117 0.29 -3.05 -7.48
CA ALA A 117 -0.18 -3.95 -8.53
C ALA A 117 0.21 -5.41 -8.26
N GLY A 118 1.49 -5.71 -7.97
CA GLY A 118 1.94 -7.07 -7.70
C GLY A 118 1.34 -7.65 -6.43
N PHE A 119 1.31 -6.85 -5.35
CA PHE A 119 0.77 -7.29 -4.06
C PHE A 119 -0.75 -7.43 -4.06
N SER A 120 -1.48 -6.62 -4.82
CA SER A 120 -2.92 -6.79 -4.98
C SER A 120 -3.30 -8.06 -5.75
N ILE A 121 -2.49 -8.49 -6.71
CA ILE A 121 -2.67 -9.80 -7.37
C ILE A 121 -2.42 -10.94 -6.38
N ILE A 122 -1.35 -10.87 -5.57
CA ILE A 122 -1.08 -11.86 -4.51
C ILE A 122 -2.24 -11.93 -3.52
N TYR A 123 -2.74 -10.77 -3.09
CA TYR A 123 -3.88 -10.65 -2.20
C TYR A 123 -5.12 -11.32 -2.80
N PHE A 124 -5.43 -11.02 -4.06
CA PHE A 124 -6.58 -11.59 -4.78
C PHE A 124 -6.48 -13.11 -4.92
N ILE A 125 -5.30 -13.65 -5.25
CA ILE A 125 -5.08 -15.11 -5.30
C ILE A 125 -5.33 -15.74 -3.93
N GLY A 126 -4.84 -15.12 -2.84
CA GLY A 126 -5.10 -15.59 -1.49
C GLY A 126 -6.59 -15.64 -1.15
N MET A 127 -7.35 -14.61 -1.55
CA MET A 127 -8.80 -14.56 -1.35
C MET A 127 -9.58 -15.54 -2.23
N CYS A 128 -9.18 -15.72 -3.48
CA CYS A 128 -9.74 -16.77 -4.34
C CYS A 128 -9.50 -18.15 -3.71
N THR A 129 -8.30 -18.38 -3.16
CA THR A 129 -7.97 -19.64 -2.47
C THR A 129 -8.90 -19.88 -1.29
N LEU A 130 -9.10 -18.88 -0.41
CA LEU A 130 -10.04 -19.00 0.72
C LEU A 130 -11.49 -19.18 0.28
N THR A 131 -11.91 -18.46 -0.77
CA THR A 131 -13.28 -18.57 -1.30
C THR A 131 -13.54 -19.96 -1.88
N LEU A 132 -12.59 -20.49 -2.67
CA LEU A 132 -12.67 -21.84 -3.23
C LEU A 132 -12.65 -22.89 -2.12
N PHE A 133 -11.79 -22.71 -1.11
CA PHE A 133 -11.72 -23.57 0.06
C PHE A 133 -13.08 -23.63 0.79
N ALA A 134 -13.72 -22.48 1.01
CA ALA A 134 -15.02 -22.41 1.67
C ALA A 134 -16.22 -22.87 0.80
N SER A 135 -16.09 -22.83 -0.53
CA SER A 135 -17.19 -23.12 -1.45
C SER A 135 -17.20 -24.55 -1.97
N ILE A 136 -16.05 -25.24 -2.00
CA ILE A 136 -15.92 -26.60 -2.52
C ILE A 136 -16.10 -27.60 -1.36
N PRO A 137 -17.17 -28.43 -1.37
CA PRO A 137 -17.46 -29.37 -0.27
C PRO A 137 -16.38 -30.43 -0.02
N GLY A 138 -15.46 -30.66 -0.98
CA GLY A 138 -14.32 -31.57 -0.83
C GLY A 138 -13.05 -30.91 -0.26
N LEU A 139 -12.97 -29.57 -0.22
CA LEU A 139 -11.83 -28.83 0.34
C LEU A 139 -12.10 -28.34 1.76
N ASN A 140 -13.35 -28.06 2.10
CA ASN A 140 -13.75 -27.78 3.47
C ASN A 140 -13.89 -29.09 4.26
N PRO A 141 -13.59 -29.15 5.58
CA PRO A 141 -13.87 -30.33 6.39
C PRO A 141 -15.36 -30.66 6.35
N VAL A 142 -15.68 -31.95 6.37
CA VAL A 142 -17.06 -32.44 6.37
C VAL A 142 -17.77 -31.91 7.62
N GLU A 143 -19.02 -31.47 7.46
CA GLU A 143 -19.85 -31.00 8.58
C GLU A 143 -19.97 -32.10 9.65
N CYS A 144 -19.99 -31.69 10.93
CA CYS A 144 -20.06 -32.63 12.04
C CYS A 144 -21.28 -33.56 11.91
N SER A 145 -21.04 -34.87 11.99
CA SER A 145 -22.12 -35.85 12.09
C SER A 145 -22.44 -36.08 13.57
N GLY A 146 -23.32 -35.26 14.12
CA GLY A 146 -23.67 -35.29 15.55
C GLY A 146 -22.55 -34.73 16.44
N SER A 147 -22.05 -35.52 17.38
CA SER A 147 -20.99 -35.10 18.34
C SER A 147 -19.56 -35.34 17.85
N ILE A 148 -19.39 -35.95 16.67
CA ILE A 148 -18.07 -36.28 16.10
C ILE A 148 -17.81 -35.34 14.93
N CYS A 149 -16.88 -34.41 15.15
CA CYS A 149 -16.36 -33.51 14.13
C CYS A 149 -14.96 -33.99 13.71
N PRO A 150 -14.79 -34.54 12.50
CA PRO A 150 -13.46 -34.91 12.03
C PRO A 150 -12.61 -33.62 11.86
N PRO A 151 -11.37 -33.62 12.35
CA PRO A 151 -10.46 -32.49 12.14
C PRO A 151 -10.12 -32.36 10.65
N ALA A 152 -9.78 -31.15 10.22
CA ALA A 152 -9.38 -30.91 8.83
C ALA A 152 -8.13 -31.75 8.47
N THR A 153 -8.08 -32.26 7.24
CA THR A 153 -6.91 -33.00 6.77
C THR A 153 -5.69 -32.07 6.66
N PRO A 154 -4.45 -32.59 6.77
CA PRO A 154 -3.25 -31.75 6.66
C PRO A 154 -3.19 -30.93 5.36
N THR A 155 -3.66 -31.50 4.24
CA THR A 155 -3.72 -30.80 2.94
C THR A 155 -4.70 -29.62 2.99
N GLN A 156 -5.86 -29.78 3.62
CA GLN A 156 -6.84 -28.70 3.78
C GLN A 156 -6.29 -27.57 4.64
N TYR A 157 -5.59 -27.90 5.72
CA TYR A 157 -4.89 -26.92 6.55
C TYR A 157 -3.84 -26.12 5.75
N VAL A 158 -3.02 -26.80 4.95
CA VAL A 158 -1.98 -26.13 4.15
C VAL A 158 -2.62 -25.18 3.13
N VAL A 159 -3.67 -25.60 2.43
CA VAL A 159 -4.36 -24.74 1.44
C VAL A 159 -4.99 -23.51 2.10
N PHE A 160 -5.66 -23.70 3.25
CA PHE A 160 -6.25 -22.60 4.00
C PHE A 160 -5.20 -21.60 4.49
N PHE A 161 -4.13 -22.07 5.14
CA PHE A 161 -3.07 -21.20 5.64
C PHE A 161 -2.28 -20.54 4.52
N LEU A 162 -2.06 -21.23 3.40
CA LEU A 162 -1.44 -20.62 2.22
C LEU A 162 -2.26 -19.41 1.76
N GLY A 163 -3.58 -19.56 1.59
CA GLY A 163 -4.46 -18.45 1.23
C GLY A 163 -4.42 -17.32 2.26
N LEU A 164 -4.50 -17.66 3.55
CA LEU A 164 -4.52 -16.70 4.66
C LEU A 164 -3.22 -15.88 4.76
N TYR A 165 -2.06 -16.52 4.59
CA TYR A 165 -0.77 -15.82 4.59
C TYR A 165 -0.48 -15.07 3.28
N MET A 166 -1.01 -15.51 2.13
CA MET A 166 -0.98 -14.73 0.89
C MET A 166 -1.76 -13.43 1.03
N ILE A 167 -2.91 -13.45 1.71
CA ILE A 167 -3.68 -12.24 2.06
C ILE A 167 -2.85 -11.31 2.95
N ALA A 168 -2.22 -11.84 4.01
CA ALA A 168 -1.37 -11.03 4.88
C ALA A 168 -0.19 -10.39 4.14
N LEU A 169 0.46 -11.15 3.26
CA LEU A 169 1.54 -10.65 2.41
C LEU A 169 1.02 -9.57 1.47
N GLY A 170 -0.05 -9.84 0.73
CA GLY A 170 -0.67 -8.94 -0.24
C GLY A 170 -1.10 -7.60 0.36
N THR A 171 -1.72 -7.61 1.53
CA THR A 171 -2.06 -6.36 2.24
C THR A 171 -0.82 -5.53 2.56
N GLY A 172 0.32 -6.17 2.86
CA GLY A 172 1.56 -5.48 3.18
C GLY A 172 1.96 -4.44 2.13
N GLY A 173 2.06 -4.85 0.87
CA GLY A 173 2.41 -3.95 -0.23
C GLY A 173 1.35 -2.89 -0.53
N ILE A 174 0.06 -3.23 -0.40
CA ILE A 174 -1.02 -2.25 -0.61
C ILE A 174 -0.96 -1.17 0.47
N LYS A 175 -0.96 -1.54 1.76
CA LYS A 175 -0.96 -0.59 2.88
C LYS A 175 0.26 0.28 2.94
N ALA A 176 1.43 -0.27 2.62
CA ALA A 176 2.68 0.47 2.63
C ALA A 176 2.66 1.63 1.62
N CYS A 177 1.92 1.49 0.52
CA CYS A 177 2.05 2.38 -0.63
C CYS A 177 0.78 3.15 -0.99
N ALA A 178 -0.43 2.66 -0.65
CA ALA A 178 -1.69 3.21 -1.16
C ALA A 178 -1.92 4.68 -0.78
N SER A 179 -1.68 5.04 0.49
CA SER A 179 -1.85 6.42 0.98
C SER A 179 -0.83 7.37 0.34
N SER A 180 0.43 6.95 0.23
CA SER A 180 1.48 7.73 -0.42
C SER A 180 1.25 7.85 -1.92
N PHE A 181 0.82 6.78 -2.58
CA PHE A 181 0.50 6.80 -4.02
C PHE A 181 -0.70 7.71 -4.33
N GLY A 182 -1.72 7.73 -3.45
CA GLY A 182 -2.81 8.69 -3.53
C GLY A 182 -2.36 10.13 -3.32
N ALA A 183 -1.45 10.36 -2.37
CA ALA A 183 -0.84 11.66 -2.14
C ALA A 183 0.01 12.15 -3.34
N ASP A 184 0.67 11.25 -4.06
CA ASP A 184 1.46 11.54 -5.26
C ASP A 184 0.60 12.04 -6.44
N GLN A 185 -0.72 11.91 -6.36
CA GLN A 185 -1.61 12.42 -7.40
C GLN A 185 -1.79 13.95 -7.35
N PHE A 186 -1.22 14.62 -6.34
CA PHE A 186 -1.28 16.07 -6.15
C PHE A 186 0.13 16.66 -6.12
N ASP A 187 0.36 17.70 -6.91
CA ASP A 187 1.61 18.43 -6.99
C ASP A 187 1.76 19.37 -5.78
N ASP A 188 2.77 19.11 -4.93
CA ASP A 188 3.04 19.90 -3.73
C ASP A 188 3.56 21.32 -4.03
N THR A 189 4.04 21.57 -5.25
CA THR A 189 4.50 22.90 -5.69
C THR A 189 3.33 23.84 -6.01
N ASP A 190 2.14 23.29 -6.24
CA ASP A 190 0.91 24.07 -6.44
C ASP A 190 0.11 24.21 -5.14
N SER A 191 -0.09 25.46 -4.72
CA SER A 191 -0.92 25.80 -3.57
C SER A 191 -2.36 25.25 -3.64
N GLN A 192 -2.97 25.19 -4.82
CA GLN A 192 -4.33 24.70 -5.03
C GLN A 192 -4.40 23.17 -4.93
N GLU A 193 -3.45 22.45 -5.54
CA GLU A 193 -3.41 20.99 -5.42
C GLU A 193 -3.04 20.54 -4.00
N ARG A 194 -2.18 21.30 -3.30
CA ARG A 194 -1.85 21.05 -1.89
C ARG A 194 -3.07 21.10 -0.96
N ILE A 195 -4.00 22.03 -1.18
CA ILE A 195 -5.26 22.09 -0.40
C ILE A 195 -6.13 20.86 -0.73
N LYS A 196 -6.23 20.49 -2.01
CA LYS A 196 -6.98 19.30 -2.45
C LYS A 196 -6.41 18.00 -1.88
N LYS A 197 -5.08 17.90 -1.75
CA LYS A 197 -4.39 16.78 -1.09
C LYS A 197 -4.84 16.60 0.36
N GLY A 198 -5.00 17.69 1.11
CA GLY A 198 -5.56 17.63 2.46
C GLY A 198 -6.99 17.06 2.49
N SER A 199 -7.84 17.49 1.56
CA SER A 199 -9.20 16.96 1.40
C SER A 199 -9.21 15.48 0.97
N PHE A 200 -8.27 15.05 0.14
CA PHE A 200 -8.09 13.65 -0.24
C PHE A 200 -7.90 12.75 0.98
N PHE A 201 -7.05 13.12 1.94
CA PHE A 201 -6.86 12.32 3.15
C PHE A 201 -8.13 12.19 3.97
N ASN A 202 -8.94 13.25 4.08
CA ASN A 202 -10.24 13.18 4.76
C ASN A 202 -11.16 12.14 4.11
N TRP A 203 -11.25 12.16 2.77
CA TRP A 203 -12.03 11.17 2.02
C TRP A 203 -11.44 9.77 2.10
N PHE A 204 -10.11 9.64 2.08
CA PHE A 204 -9.40 8.37 2.23
C PHE A 204 -9.77 7.68 3.55
N PHE A 205 -9.70 8.40 4.67
CA PHE A 205 -10.12 7.86 5.96
C PHE A 205 -11.63 7.61 6.05
N PHE A 206 -12.45 8.45 5.43
CA PHE A 206 -13.89 8.23 5.37
C PHE A 206 -14.25 6.90 4.68
N PHE A 207 -13.65 6.62 3.51
CA PHE A 207 -13.87 5.37 2.79
C PHE A 207 -13.29 4.15 3.51
N ILE A 208 -12.17 4.29 4.24
CA ILE A 208 -11.66 3.23 5.12
C ILE A 208 -12.71 2.84 6.17
N ASN A 209 -13.31 3.83 6.83
CA ASN A 209 -14.33 3.60 7.86
C ASN A 209 -15.61 3.00 7.27
N ILE A 210 -16.05 3.43 6.10
CA ILE A 210 -17.20 2.81 5.41
C ILE A 210 -16.91 1.34 5.08
N GLY A 211 -15.75 1.06 4.49
CA GLY A 211 -15.36 -0.32 4.16
C GLY A 211 -15.35 -1.22 5.40
N ALA A 212 -14.78 -0.72 6.50
CA ALA A 212 -14.78 -1.42 7.78
C ALA A 212 -16.21 -1.62 8.35
N LEU A 213 -17.06 -0.59 8.32
CA LEU A 213 -18.43 -0.66 8.81
C LEU A 213 -19.25 -1.72 8.06
N VAL A 214 -19.22 -1.67 6.73
CA VAL A 214 -19.95 -2.62 5.87
C VAL A 214 -19.42 -4.04 6.09
N SER A 215 -18.12 -4.19 6.28
CA SER A 215 -17.50 -5.48 6.55
C SER A 215 -17.98 -6.09 7.87
N ILE A 216 -17.87 -5.34 8.97
CA ILE A 216 -18.20 -5.82 10.31
C ILE A 216 -19.69 -6.09 10.50
N THR A 217 -20.54 -5.42 9.72
CA THR A 217 -21.99 -5.58 9.81
C THR A 217 -22.51 -6.54 8.75
N VAL A 218 -22.49 -6.13 7.48
CA VAL A 218 -23.11 -6.86 6.37
C VAL A 218 -22.34 -8.14 6.05
N ILE A 219 -21.02 -8.08 5.91
CA ILE A 219 -20.23 -9.27 5.51
C ILE A 219 -20.24 -10.32 6.63
N VAL A 220 -20.05 -9.91 7.89
CA VAL A 220 -20.16 -10.83 9.04
C VAL A 220 -21.55 -11.47 9.10
N TRP A 221 -22.62 -10.68 8.91
CA TRP A 221 -23.98 -11.22 8.86
C TRP A 221 -24.16 -12.25 7.75
N ILE A 222 -23.62 -12.00 6.55
CA ILE A 222 -23.65 -12.95 5.43
C ILE A 222 -22.88 -14.23 5.78
N GLN A 223 -21.70 -14.13 6.40
CA GLN A 223 -20.89 -15.28 6.78
C GLN A 223 -21.62 -16.21 7.76
N GLU A 224 -22.30 -15.64 8.74
CA GLU A 224 -22.99 -16.40 9.79
C GLU A 224 -24.35 -16.94 9.35
N ASN A 225 -25.09 -16.21 8.50
CA ASN A 225 -26.47 -16.56 8.15
C ASN A 225 -26.63 -17.15 6.74
N ALA A 226 -25.87 -16.68 5.75
CA ALA A 226 -25.95 -17.11 4.36
C ALA A 226 -24.79 -18.05 3.94
N GLY A 227 -23.75 -18.14 4.77
CA GLY A 227 -22.65 -19.08 4.63
C GLY A 227 -21.33 -18.46 4.20
N TRP A 228 -20.25 -19.17 4.52
CA TRP A 228 -18.87 -18.72 4.35
C TRP A 228 -18.42 -18.58 2.89
N GLY A 229 -18.95 -19.40 1.98
CA GLY A 229 -18.65 -19.27 0.55
C GLY A 229 -19.06 -17.92 -0.02
N LEU A 230 -20.28 -17.45 0.30
CA LEU A 230 -20.74 -16.10 -0.08
C LEU A 230 -20.02 -15.01 0.71
N GLY A 231 -19.80 -15.25 2.00
CA GLY A 231 -19.11 -14.33 2.91
C GLY A 231 -17.68 -13.99 2.49
N PHE A 232 -16.95 -14.92 1.87
CA PHE A 232 -15.63 -14.67 1.28
C PHE A 232 -15.70 -14.31 -0.21
N GLY A 233 -16.68 -14.86 -0.94
CA GLY A 233 -16.84 -14.63 -2.38
C GLY A 233 -17.22 -13.19 -2.73
N ILE A 234 -18.10 -12.56 -1.95
CA ILE A 234 -18.53 -11.17 -2.20
C ILE A 234 -17.35 -10.20 -2.06
N PRO A 235 -16.58 -10.17 -0.95
CA PRO A 235 -15.39 -9.33 -0.87
C PRO A 235 -14.34 -9.64 -1.94
N THR A 236 -14.19 -10.92 -2.30
CA THR A 236 -13.28 -11.33 -3.38
C THR A 236 -13.68 -10.71 -4.72
N LEU A 237 -14.96 -10.74 -5.07
CA LEU A 237 -15.47 -10.11 -6.29
C LEU A 237 -15.21 -8.61 -6.31
N PHE A 238 -15.54 -7.90 -5.23
CA PHE A 238 -15.32 -6.46 -5.13
C PHE A 238 -13.83 -6.10 -5.24
N MET A 239 -12.94 -6.89 -4.65
CA MET A 239 -11.50 -6.67 -4.81
C MET A 239 -11.03 -6.92 -6.25
N GLY A 240 -11.55 -7.94 -6.93
CA GLY A 240 -11.26 -8.17 -8.35
C GLY A 240 -11.67 -6.98 -9.22
N LEU A 241 -12.85 -6.41 -8.95
CA LEU A 241 -13.31 -5.19 -9.61
C LEU A 241 -12.44 -3.97 -9.27
N ALA A 242 -12.03 -3.84 -8.00
CA ALA A 242 -11.12 -2.78 -7.55
C ALA A 242 -9.77 -2.84 -8.28
N ILE A 243 -9.16 -4.03 -8.36
CA ILE A 243 -7.91 -4.25 -9.10
C ILE A 243 -8.08 -3.89 -10.57
N GLY A 244 -9.16 -4.34 -11.21
CA GLY A 244 -9.50 -3.96 -12.57
C GLY A 244 -9.59 -2.44 -12.74
N SER A 245 -10.28 -1.76 -11.83
CA SER A 245 -10.41 -0.29 -11.84
C SER A 245 -9.07 0.43 -11.63
N PHE A 246 -8.19 -0.12 -10.78
CA PHE A 246 -6.87 0.42 -10.53
C PHE A 246 -6.02 0.37 -11.81
N PHE A 247 -6.03 -0.76 -12.52
CA PHE A 247 -5.34 -0.86 -13.80
C PHE A 247 -5.95 0.04 -14.89
N LEU A 248 -7.28 0.21 -14.92
CA LEU A 248 -7.93 1.16 -15.83
C LEU A 248 -7.55 2.62 -15.55
N GLY A 249 -7.24 2.96 -14.29
CA GLY A 249 -6.77 4.29 -13.88
C GLY A 249 -5.32 4.60 -14.25
N THR A 250 -4.52 3.62 -14.68
CA THR A 250 -3.09 3.76 -15.01
C THR A 250 -2.71 4.97 -15.87
N PRO A 251 -3.39 5.29 -16.99
CA PRO A 251 -3.03 6.44 -17.82
C PRO A 251 -3.29 7.79 -17.13
N LEU A 252 -4.10 7.81 -16.07
CA LEU A 252 -4.41 9.01 -15.30
C LEU A 252 -3.46 9.21 -14.12
N TYR A 253 -2.71 8.20 -13.71
CA TYR A 253 -1.84 8.29 -12.54
C TYR A 253 -0.56 9.07 -12.80
N ARG A 254 -0.14 9.80 -11.76
CA ARG A 254 1.18 10.40 -11.64
C ARG A 254 2.09 9.46 -10.86
N PHE A 255 3.31 9.27 -11.36
CA PHE A 255 4.29 8.35 -10.80
C PHE A 255 5.48 9.11 -10.24
N GLN A 256 5.81 8.85 -8.98
CA GLN A 256 7.02 9.35 -8.34
C GLN A 256 8.17 8.35 -8.51
N LYS A 257 9.37 8.85 -8.78
CA LYS A 257 10.57 8.00 -8.93
C LYS A 257 10.98 7.44 -7.56
N PRO A 258 11.43 6.17 -7.47
CA PRO A 258 11.90 5.60 -6.21
C PRO A 258 13.09 6.40 -5.64
N GLY A 259 12.96 6.92 -4.41
CA GLY A 259 13.99 7.70 -3.72
C GLY A 259 15.02 6.87 -2.94
N GLY A 260 14.93 5.54 -3.03
CA GLY A 260 15.71 4.59 -2.23
C GLY A 260 15.11 4.36 -0.84
N SER A 261 15.32 3.17 -0.28
CA SER A 261 14.73 2.79 1.02
C SER A 261 15.47 3.44 2.21
N PRO A 262 14.78 4.19 3.09
CA PRO A 262 15.36 4.73 4.32
C PRO A 262 15.91 3.63 5.25
N ILE A 263 15.28 2.45 5.27
CA ILE A 263 15.72 1.31 6.07
C ILE A 263 17.14 0.87 5.65
N THR A 264 17.42 0.87 4.35
CA THR A 264 18.76 0.53 3.86
C THR A 264 19.80 1.52 4.37
N ARG A 265 19.47 2.82 4.40
CA ARG A 265 20.36 3.85 4.95
C ARG A 265 20.58 3.67 6.46
N ILE A 266 19.53 3.36 7.22
CA ILE A 266 19.64 3.08 8.66
C ILE A 266 20.54 1.85 8.89
N CYS A 267 20.33 0.76 8.16
CA CYS A 267 21.16 -0.44 8.26
C CYS A 267 22.63 -0.16 7.91
N GLN A 268 22.88 0.64 6.86
CA GLN A 268 24.23 1.06 6.49
C GLN A 268 24.91 1.84 7.62
N VAL A 269 24.20 2.78 8.26
CA VAL A 269 24.72 3.53 9.41
C VAL A 269 25.01 2.61 10.59
N VAL A 270 24.08 1.73 10.97
CA VAL A 270 24.29 0.78 12.09
C VAL A 270 25.50 -0.13 11.83
N VAL A 271 25.60 -0.71 10.63
CA VAL A 271 26.73 -1.58 10.27
C VAL A 271 28.03 -0.80 10.24
N ALA A 272 28.03 0.42 9.70
CA ALA A 272 29.21 1.29 9.68
C ALA A 272 29.65 1.66 11.10
N SER A 273 28.72 2.03 11.98
CA SER A 273 29.01 2.37 13.38
C SER A 273 29.58 1.19 14.15
N VAL A 274 29.00 -0.01 14.01
CA VAL A 274 29.52 -1.23 14.67
C VAL A 274 30.92 -1.58 14.16
N ARG A 275 31.17 -1.47 12.86
CA ARG A 275 32.50 -1.74 12.27
C ARG A 275 33.55 -0.69 12.65
N LYS A 276 33.13 0.55 12.88
CA LYS A 276 34.01 1.68 13.21
C LYS A 276 34.07 2.00 14.70
N ARG A 277 33.51 1.13 15.56
CA ARG A 277 33.42 1.37 17.01
C ARG A 277 34.77 1.58 17.71
N ASP A 278 35.83 1.01 17.16
CA ASP A 278 37.18 1.05 17.71
C ASP A 278 38.04 2.18 17.09
N LEU A 279 37.45 3.01 16.21
CA LEU A 279 38.14 4.16 15.61
C LEU A 279 38.00 5.40 16.48
N VAL A 280 39.07 6.18 16.57
CA VAL A 280 39.07 7.49 17.23
C VAL A 280 38.24 8.47 16.40
N VAL A 281 37.23 9.09 17.03
CA VAL A 281 36.39 10.10 16.41
C VAL A 281 37.21 11.37 16.17
N PRO A 282 37.29 11.89 14.92
CA PRO A 282 37.97 13.16 14.65
C PRO A 282 37.33 14.32 15.43
N GLU A 283 38.13 15.27 15.93
CA GLU A 283 37.62 16.47 16.61
C GLU A 283 36.85 17.41 15.67
N ASP A 284 37.19 17.38 14.37
CA ASP A 284 36.54 18.17 13.33
C ASP A 284 35.39 17.39 12.68
N SER A 285 34.16 17.88 12.89
CA SER A 285 32.93 17.27 12.36
C SER A 285 32.83 17.33 10.83
N SER A 286 33.58 18.22 10.17
CA SER A 286 33.61 18.33 8.71
C SER A 286 34.28 17.14 8.02
N LEU A 287 35.05 16.32 8.76
CA LEU A 287 35.71 15.11 8.26
C LEU A 287 34.78 13.89 8.26
N LEU A 288 33.57 14.02 8.81
CA LEU A 288 32.57 12.96 8.79
C LEU A 288 31.94 12.83 7.40
N TYR A 289 31.60 11.60 7.02
CA TYR A 289 30.98 11.33 5.73
C TYR A 289 29.57 11.91 5.69
N GLU A 290 29.38 12.98 4.89
CA GLU A 290 28.06 13.52 4.55
C GLU A 290 27.63 13.07 3.15
N THR A 291 26.45 12.46 3.04
CA THR A 291 25.83 12.22 1.73
C THR A 291 25.38 13.53 1.10
N LEU A 292 25.72 13.72 -0.18
CA LEU A 292 25.16 14.80 -1.01
C LEU A 292 23.63 14.73 -0.98
N ILE A 293 23.00 15.89 -0.77
CA ILE A 293 21.56 16.07 -0.64
C ILE A 293 20.86 15.43 -1.85
N LEU A 294 20.04 14.40 -1.63
CA LEU A 294 19.03 14.01 -2.62
C LEU A 294 18.03 15.18 -2.70
N GLU A 295 17.78 15.69 -3.91
CA GLU A 295 16.73 16.70 -4.16
C GLU A 295 15.44 16.31 -3.42
N GLY A 296 14.96 17.18 -2.53
CA GLY A 296 13.74 16.96 -1.73
C GLY A 296 13.95 16.50 -0.28
N THR A 297 15.18 16.24 0.17
CA THR A 297 15.44 15.85 1.57
C THR A 297 15.84 17.04 2.45
N ARG A 298 15.12 17.31 3.55
CA ARG A 298 15.54 18.30 4.57
C ARG A 298 16.63 17.72 5.47
N LYS A 299 17.74 18.44 5.65
CA LYS A 299 18.81 18.09 6.60
C LYS A 299 18.26 18.27 8.02
N LEU A 300 18.42 17.26 8.88
CA LEU A 300 18.23 17.42 10.32
C LEU A 300 19.46 18.15 10.87
N GLU A 301 19.25 19.22 11.63
CA GLU A 301 20.35 19.94 12.27
C GLU A 301 21.00 19.06 13.35
N HIS A 302 22.32 19.19 13.49
CA HIS A 302 23.07 18.43 14.47
C HIS A 302 22.68 18.88 15.89
N THR A 303 22.34 17.94 16.78
CA THR A 303 22.06 18.23 18.20
C THR A 303 23.26 17.82 19.05
N GLU A 304 23.65 18.66 20.02
CA GLU A 304 24.79 18.44 20.95
C GLU A 304 24.46 17.46 22.11
N GLU A 305 23.22 16.96 22.21
CA GLU A 305 22.72 16.23 23.38
C GLU A 305 23.19 14.76 23.49
N LEU A 306 23.77 14.19 22.43
CA LEU A 306 24.17 12.77 22.37
C LEU A 306 25.65 12.63 21.97
N ARG A 307 26.54 13.30 22.71
CA ARG A 307 27.99 13.19 22.54
C ARG A 307 28.59 12.10 23.43
#